data_AF-C6ARH6-F1
#
_entry.id   AF-C6ARH6-F1
#
_cell.length_a   1.000
_cell.length_b   1.000
_cell.length_c   1.000
_cell.angle_alpha   90.00
_cell.angle_beta   90.00
_cell.angle_gamma   90.00
#
_symmetry.space_group_name_H-M   'P 1'
#
loop_
_entity.id
_entity.type
_entity.pdbx_description
1 polymer ?
#
loop_
_entity_poly.entity_id
_entity_poly.type
_entity_poly.pdbx_seq_one_letter_code
_entity_poly.pdbx_strand_id
1 'polypeptide(L)'
;MGTVERKTRERAEREDRIVAAARAVAESEGWDAVTIRRLATEIEYSQPVLYSHFANRDAIVAAVAVEGFKELATVLQDAAGEAKGRREPLMDVAMAYFAFAFSRPALYEAMFILPTQLQFAEAETRPELRAGFAAIAAAVSPFCADAEIVTETFWAALHGLAELERAGRIRPGMRDRRIALVVQAIIDAGVHQTGSSDQV
;
A
#
# COMPACT_ATOMS: atom_id res chain seq x y z
N MET A 1 -33.06 -14.12 3.60
CA MET A 1 -31.81 -14.22 2.84
C MET A 1 -32.06 -15.00 1.56
N GLY A 2 -31.97 -14.33 0.42
CA GLY A 2 -32.25 -14.92 -0.88
C GLY A 2 -31.13 -15.87 -1.35
N THR A 3 -31.45 -16.82 -2.21
CA THR A 3 -30.49 -17.77 -2.80
C THR A 3 -29.31 -17.08 -3.50
N VAL A 4 -29.51 -15.87 -4.02
CA VAL A 4 -28.48 -15.05 -4.67
C VAL A 4 -27.47 -14.51 -3.66
N GLU A 5 -27.93 -13.91 -2.55
CA GLU A 5 -27.05 -13.37 -1.49
C GLU A 5 -26.15 -14.45 -0.89
N ARG A 6 -26.71 -15.65 -0.66
CA ARG A 6 -25.95 -16.80 -0.16
C ARG A 6 -24.84 -17.22 -1.13
N LYS A 7 -25.14 -17.33 -2.42
CA LYS A 7 -24.15 -17.69 -3.45
C LYS A 7 -23.05 -16.64 -3.59
N THR A 8 -23.39 -15.35 -3.52
CA THR A 8 -22.41 -14.26 -3.57
C THR A 8 -21.48 -14.31 -2.36
N ARG A 9 -22.03 -14.54 -1.15
CA ARG A 9 -21.22 -14.68 0.06
C ARG A 9 -20.30 -15.89 0.00
N GLU A 10 -20.82 -17.06 -0.39
CA GLU A 10 -20.01 -18.27 -0.57
C GLU A 10 -18.89 -18.08 -1.61
N ARG A 11 -19.13 -17.27 -2.65
CA ARG A 11 -18.12 -16.91 -3.65
C ARG A 11 -17.02 -16.02 -3.04
N ALA A 12 -17.40 -14.98 -2.30
CA ALA A 12 -16.46 -14.09 -1.61
C ALA A 12 -15.60 -14.85 -0.58
N GLU A 13 -16.21 -15.70 0.25
CA GLU A 13 -15.50 -16.53 1.23
C GLU A 13 -14.49 -17.52 0.60
N ARG A 14 -14.69 -17.89 -0.67
CA ARG A 14 -13.71 -18.69 -1.42
C ARG A 14 -12.58 -17.83 -1.98
N GLU A 15 -12.90 -16.67 -2.52
CA GLU A 15 -11.91 -15.70 -2.99
C GLU A 15 -10.98 -15.29 -1.84
N ASP A 16 -11.52 -14.94 -0.68
CA ASP A 16 -10.75 -14.60 0.52
C ASP A 16 -9.80 -15.73 0.94
N ARG A 17 -10.25 -17.00 0.88
CA ARG A 17 -9.38 -18.15 1.19
C ARG A 17 -8.26 -18.35 0.17
N ILE A 18 -8.53 -18.15 -1.12
CA ILE A 18 -7.52 -18.23 -2.18
C ILE A 18 -6.47 -17.14 -1.97
N VAL A 19 -6.92 -15.91 -1.69
CA VAL A 19 -6.05 -14.74 -1.48
C VAL A 19 -5.21 -14.90 -0.23
N ALA A 20 -5.81 -15.35 0.89
CA ALA A 20 -5.09 -15.63 2.12
C ALA A 20 -4.01 -16.73 1.94
N ALA A 21 -4.34 -17.81 1.23
CA ALA A 21 -3.37 -18.87 0.94
C ALA A 21 -2.24 -18.38 0.02
N ALA A 22 -2.56 -17.57 -0.99
CA ALA A 22 -1.56 -16.97 -1.87
C ALA A 22 -0.60 -16.07 -1.11
N ARG A 23 -1.12 -15.22 -0.22
CA ARG A 23 -0.30 -14.39 0.65
C ARG A 23 0.58 -15.22 1.59
N ALA A 24 0.03 -16.26 2.22
CA ALA A 24 0.78 -17.12 3.12
C ALA A 24 1.96 -17.80 2.41
N VAL A 25 1.71 -18.40 1.23
CA VAL A 25 2.75 -19.02 0.40
C VAL A 25 3.79 -17.98 -0.05
N ALA A 26 3.35 -16.78 -0.45
CA ALA A 26 4.25 -15.72 -0.89
C ALA A 26 5.18 -15.25 0.23
N GLU A 27 4.67 -15.05 1.45
CA GLU A 27 5.49 -14.60 2.59
C GLU A 27 6.46 -15.69 3.07
N SER A 28 6.12 -16.98 2.95
CA SER A 28 6.97 -18.08 3.40
C SER A 28 7.98 -18.58 2.36
N GLU A 29 7.56 -18.63 1.09
CA GLU A 29 8.30 -19.30 0.00
C GLU A 29 8.58 -18.37 -1.20
N GLY A 30 8.07 -17.14 -1.19
CA GLY A 30 8.19 -16.19 -2.30
C GLY A 30 7.13 -16.38 -3.38
N TRP A 31 6.99 -15.37 -4.23
CA TRP A 31 5.95 -15.31 -5.25
C TRP A 31 6.07 -16.39 -6.34
N ASP A 32 7.27 -16.92 -6.59
CA ASP A 32 7.49 -18.01 -7.54
C ASP A 32 6.80 -19.32 -7.11
N ALA A 33 6.62 -19.53 -5.79
CA ALA A 33 5.91 -20.69 -5.25
C ALA A 33 4.38 -20.56 -5.40
N VAL A 34 3.87 -19.35 -5.62
CA VAL A 34 2.43 -19.07 -5.77
C VAL A 34 1.96 -19.50 -7.16
N THR A 35 1.52 -20.76 -7.26
CA THR A 35 0.97 -21.34 -8.49
C THR A 35 -0.46 -21.81 -8.27
N ILE A 36 -1.30 -21.80 -9.31
CA ILE A 36 -2.69 -22.29 -9.23
C ILE A 36 -2.74 -23.72 -8.68
N ARG A 37 -1.80 -24.58 -9.11
CA ARG A 37 -1.70 -25.95 -8.61
C ARG A 37 -1.37 -26.01 -7.12
N ARG A 38 -0.37 -25.25 -6.65
CA ARG A 38 0.03 -25.21 -5.24
C ARG A 38 -1.12 -24.71 -4.37
N LEU A 39 -1.76 -23.61 -4.78
CA LEU A 39 -2.89 -23.03 -4.05
C LEU A 39 -4.08 -23.99 -3.99
N ALA A 40 -4.40 -24.67 -5.10
CA ALA A 40 -5.45 -25.68 -5.14
C ALA A 40 -5.19 -26.80 -4.12
N THR A 41 -3.96 -27.29 -4.04
CA THR A 41 -3.56 -28.28 -3.02
C THR A 41 -3.67 -27.72 -1.59
N GLU A 42 -3.18 -26.51 -1.35
CA GLU A 42 -3.14 -25.89 -0.02
C GLU A 42 -4.54 -25.69 0.58
N ILE A 43 -5.50 -25.28 -0.24
CA ILE A 43 -6.88 -24.99 0.21
C ILE A 43 -7.86 -26.14 -0.07
N GLU A 44 -7.34 -27.31 -0.44
CA GLU A 44 -8.11 -28.53 -0.74
C GLU A 44 -9.19 -28.34 -1.84
N TYR A 45 -8.88 -27.52 -2.85
CA TYR A 45 -9.72 -27.29 -4.02
C TYR A 45 -9.11 -27.85 -5.29
N SER A 46 -9.95 -28.05 -6.31
CA SER A 46 -9.46 -28.40 -7.64
C SER A 46 -9.02 -27.13 -8.38
N GLN A 47 -8.03 -27.24 -9.28
CA GLN A 47 -7.61 -26.11 -10.11
C GLN A 47 -8.78 -25.47 -10.90
N PRO A 48 -9.75 -26.24 -11.47
CA PRO A 48 -10.93 -25.65 -12.10
C PRO A 48 -11.75 -24.75 -11.17
N VAL A 49 -11.81 -25.05 -9.87
CA VAL A 49 -12.47 -24.16 -8.90
C VAL A 49 -11.72 -22.84 -8.80
N LEU A 50 -10.40 -22.85 -8.70
CA LEU A 50 -9.61 -21.61 -8.65
C LEU A 50 -9.80 -20.79 -9.93
N TYR A 51 -9.77 -21.43 -11.10
CA TYR A 51 -10.00 -20.76 -12.38
C TYR A 51 -11.39 -20.15 -12.52
N SER A 52 -12.40 -20.68 -11.82
CA SER A 52 -13.75 -20.10 -11.78
C SER A 52 -13.83 -18.79 -10.97
N HIS A 53 -12.84 -18.52 -10.11
CA HIS A 53 -12.73 -17.30 -9.31
C HIS A 53 -11.70 -16.32 -9.88
N PHE A 54 -10.54 -16.82 -10.33
CA PHE A 54 -9.43 -16.02 -10.84
C PHE A 54 -8.96 -16.56 -12.20
N ALA A 55 -8.94 -15.70 -13.21
CA ALA A 55 -8.57 -16.09 -14.56
C ALA A 55 -7.13 -16.63 -14.68
N ASN A 56 -6.21 -16.09 -13.86
CA ASN A 56 -4.80 -16.45 -13.86
C ASN A 56 -4.14 -16.07 -12.53
N ARG A 57 -2.84 -16.35 -12.42
CA ARG A 57 -2.02 -15.99 -11.25
C ARG A 57 -2.02 -14.49 -11.00
N ASP A 58 -1.91 -13.65 -12.04
CA ASP A 58 -1.83 -12.19 -11.89
C ASP A 58 -3.13 -11.61 -11.31
N ALA A 59 -4.28 -12.21 -11.60
CA ALA A 59 -5.55 -11.86 -10.97
C ALA A 59 -5.55 -12.15 -9.45
N ILE A 60 -4.87 -13.22 -9.01
CA ILE A 60 -4.67 -13.52 -7.58
C ILE A 60 -3.70 -12.51 -6.97
N VAL A 61 -2.59 -12.19 -7.65
CA VAL A 61 -1.64 -11.16 -7.19
C VAL A 61 -2.34 -9.81 -7.02
N ALA A 62 -3.18 -9.42 -7.98
CA ALA A 62 -3.94 -8.17 -7.91
C ALA A 62 -4.94 -8.17 -6.73
N ALA A 63 -5.56 -9.31 -6.41
CA ALA A 63 -6.43 -9.41 -5.24
C ALA A 63 -5.65 -9.32 -3.91
N VAL A 64 -4.49 -9.97 -3.82
CA VAL A 64 -3.56 -9.81 -2.68
C VAL A 64 -3.11 -8.36 -2.55
N ALA A 65 -2.79 -7.69 -3.66
CA ALA A 65 -2.42 -6.28 -3.68
C ALA A 65 -3.54 -5.38 -3.13
N VAL A 66 -4.79 -5.64 -3.48
CA VAL A 66 -5.95 -4.89 -2.96
C VAL A 66 -6.08 -5.04 -1.43
N GLU A 67 -5.89 -6.24 -0.89
CA GLU A 67 -5.82 -6.42 0.57
C GLU A 67 -4.65 -5.64 1.19
N GLY A 68 -3.50 -5.64 0.52
CA GLY A 68 -2.34 -4.86 0.93
C GLY A 68 -2.61 -3.36 0.98
N PHE A 69 -3.26 -2.80 -0.03
CA PHE A 69 -3.66 -1.39 -0.04
C PHE A 69 -4.68 -1.06 1.05
N LYS A 70 -5.61 -1.98 1.33
CA LYS A 70 -6.55 -1.81 2.44
C LYS A 70 -5.83 -1.76 3.79
N GLU A 71 -4.90 -2.67 4.04
CA GLU A 71 -4.09 -2.65 5.26
C GLU A 71 -3.21 -1.42 5.36
N LEU A 72 -2.54 -1.03 4.27
CA LEU A 72 -1.73 0.17 4.23
C LEU A 72 -2.59 1.41 4.54
N ALA A 73 -3.79 1.53 3.96
CA ALA A 73 -4.69 2.63 4.24
C ALA A 73 -5.02 2.73 5.73
N THR A 74 -5.37 1.62 6.38
CA THR A 74 -5.64 1.59 7.82
C THR A 74 -4.41 2.04 8.63
N VAL A 75 -3.23 1.48 8.34
CA VAL A 75 -1.98 1.82 9.04
C VAL A 75 -1.64 3.31 8.90
N LEU A 76 -1.82 3.90 7.72
CA LEU A 76 -1.54 5.32 7.50
C LEU A 76 -2.60 6.23 8.14
N GLN A 77 -3.87 5.82 8.14
CA GLN A 77 -4.96 6.53 8.81
C GLN A 77 -4.76 6.56 10.32
N ASP A 78 -4.37 5.44 10.92
CA ASP A 78 -4.08 5.34 12.34
C ASP A 78 -2.88 6.22 12.70
N ALA A 79 -1.80 6.17 11.91
CA ALA A 79 -0.63 7.03 12.11
C ALA A 79 -0.97 8.53 12.02
N ALA A 80 -1.82 8.92 11.06
CA ALA A 80 -2.30 10.29 10.94
C ALA A 80 -3.24 10.70 12.09
N GLY A 81 -4.05 9.77 12.61
CA GLY A 81 -5.06 10.00 13.64
C GLY A 81 -4.49 10.05 15.07
N GLU A 82 -3.53 9.19 15.41
CA GLU A 82 -2.82 9.17 16.69
C GLU A 82 -2.03 10.46 16.95
N ALA A 83 -1.73 11.22 15.91
CA ALA A 83 -1.05 12.51 15.99
C ALA A 83 -1.91 13.62 16.65
N LYS A 84 -3.19 13.37 16.96
CA LYS A 84 -4.02 14.31 17.76
C LYS A 84 -3.50 14.58 19.19
N GLY A 85 -2.36 13.99 19.57
CA GLY A 85 -1.59 14.37 20.76
C GLY A 85 -0.05 14.26 20.64
N ARG A 86 0.50 13.93 19.46
CA ARG A 86 1.95 13.83 19.19
C ARG A 86 2.41 14.95 18.25
N ARG A 87 3.73 15.22 18.19
CA ARG A 87 4.26 16.46 17.59
C ARG A 87 4.28 16.52 16.05
N GLU A 88 4.21 15.43 15.27
CA GLU A 88 4.44 15.52 13.81
C GLU A 88 3.69 14.43 12.99
N PRO A 89 2.43 14.65 12.55
CA PRO A 89 1.66 13.66 11.77
C PRO A 89 2.37 13.16 10.49
N LEU A 90 3.13 14.04 9.82
CA LEU A 90 3.86 13.70 8.60
C LEU A 90 4.99 12.70 8.84
N MET A 91 5.68 12.83 9.97
CA MET A 91 6.72 11.88 10.41
C MET A 91 6.10 10.52 10.75
N ASP A 92 5.01 10.51 11.51
CA ASP A 92 4.33 9.27 11.90
C ASP A 92 3.85 8.49 10.66
N VAL A 93 3.26 9.17 9.68
CA VAL A 93 2.84 8.57 8.40
C VAL A 93 4.03 8.03 7.61
N ALA A 94 5.15 8.76 7.54
CA ALA A 94 6.35 8.30 6.85
C ALA A 94 6.92 7.03 7.50
N MET A 95 7.02 7.02 8.83
CA MET A 95 7.51 5.87 9.60
C MET A 95 6.58 4.66 9.43
N ALA A 96 5.26 4.88 9.44
CA ALA A 96 4.26 3.83 9.25
C ALA A 96 4.34 3.21 7.84
N TYR A 97 4.55 4.03 6.79
CA TYR A 97 4.77 3.55 5.43
C TYR A 97 6.00 2.63 5.34
N PHE A 98 7.12 3.03 5.93
CA PHE A 98 8.33 2.19 5.98
C PHE A 98 8.13 0.94 6.83
N ALA A 99 7.51 1.04 8.01
CA ALA A 99 7.22 -0.13 8.83
C ALA A 99 6.40 -1.17 8.04
N PHE A 100 5.37 -0.72 7.31
CA PHE A 100 4.58 -1.57 6.44
C PHE A 100 5.43 -2.21 5.32
N ALA A 101 6.23 -1.42 4.60
CA ALA A 101 7.04 -1.89 3.49
C ALA A 101 8.08 -2.96 3.88
N PHE A 102 8.57 -2.94 5.12
CA PHE A 102 9.60 -3.87 5.58
C PHE A 102 9.07 -5.06 6.38
N SER A 103 7.91 -4.93 7.04
CA SER A 103 7.34 -6.03 7.81
C SER A 103 6.47 -6.99 6.98
N ARG A 104 6.13 -6.63 5.73
CA ARG A 104 5.27 -7.41 4.83
C ARG A 104 5.86 -7.47 3.41
N PRO A 105 7.04 -8.08 3.23
CA PRO A 105 7.79 -7.97 1.98
C PRO A 105 7.04 -8.53 0.77
N ALA A 106 6.36 -9.67 0.88
CA ALA A 106 5.65 -10.25 -0.26
C ALA A 106 4.38 -9.44 -0.61
N LEU A 107 3.67 -8.95 0.40
CA LEU A 107 2.51 -8.08 0.19
C LEU A 107 2.90 -6.78 -0.52
N TYR A 108 3.99 -6.14 -0.08
CA TYR A 108 4.50 -4.92 -0.70
C TYR A 108 4.93 -5.15 -2.16
N GLU A 109 5.54 -6.31 -2.44
CA GLU A 109 5.91 -6.71 -3.79
C GLU A 109 4.69 -6.88 -4.71
N ALA A 110 3.60 -7.50 -4.22
CA ALA A 110 2.33 -7.57 -4.94
C ALA A 110 1.73 -6.20 -5.27
N MET A 111 1.85 -5.24 -4.34
CA MET A 111 1.25 -3.92 -4.47
C MET A 111 1.94 -3.04 -5.52
N PHE A 112 3.28 -3.11 -5.61
CA PHE A 112 4.06 -2.12 -6.36
C PHE A 112 5.02 -2.69 -7.41
N ILE A 113 5.39 -3.97 -7.34
CA ILE A 113 6.48 -4.54 -8.14
C ILE A 113 5.97 -5.55 -9.16
N LEU A 114 5.08 -6.45 -8.74
CA LEU A 114 4.53 -7.45 -9.63
C LEU A 114 3.54 -6.83 -10.64
N PRO A 115 3.44 -7.40 -11.85
CA PRO A 115 2.50 -6.91 -12.85
C PRO A 115 1.08 -7.10 -12.33
N THR A 116 0.36 -6.00 -12.17
CA THR A 116 -1.07 -6.00 -11.87
C THR A 116 -1.81 -5.11 -12.86
N GLN A 117 -3.12 -5.27 -12.95
CA GLN A 117 -3.99 -4.40 -13.77
C GLN A 117 -4.58 -3.24 -12.95
N LEU A 118 -4.04 -2.98 -11.75
CA LEU A 118 -4.51 -1.91 -10.88
C LEU A 118 -4.17 -0.55 -11.48
N GLN A 119 -5.18 0.33 -11.53
CA GLN A 119 -5.06 1.68 -12.07
C GLN A 119 -4.90 2.70 -10.92
N PHE A 120 -3.93 3.59 -11.05
CA PHE A 120 -3.61 4.65 -10.09
C PHE A 120 -3.87 6.02 -10.72
N ALA A 121 -4.28 7.00 -9.92
CA ALA A 121 -4.54 8.37 -10.36
C ALA A 121 -5.58 8.49 -11.50
N GLU A 122 -6.55 7.58 -11.57
CA GLU A 122 -7.61 7.54 -12.59
C GLU A 122 -8.99 7.56 -11.94
N ALA A 123 -10.03 7.86 -12.72
CA ALA A 123 -11.42 7.86 -12.23
C ALA A 123 -11.82 6.49 -11.64
N GLU A 124 -11.36 5.41 -12.26
CA GLU A 124 -11.61 4.03 -11.89
C GLU A 124 -10.67 3.48 -10.81
N THR A 125 -9.75 4.30 -10.24
CA THR A 125 -8.87 3.86 -9.16
C THR A 125 -9.68 3.24 -8.02
N ARG A 126 -9.24 2.12 -7.48
CA ARG A 126 -10.03 1.44 -6.46
C ARG A 126 -10.09 2.24 -5.14
N PRO A 127 -11.19 2.17 -4.36
CA PRO A 127 -11.34 2.89 -3.10
C PRO A 127 -10.23 2.61 -2.09
N GLU A 128 -9.71 1.38 -2.04
CA GLU A 128 -8.64 0.99 -1.12
C GLU A 128 -7.33 1.76 -1.41
N LEU A 129 -6.99 1.91 -2.69
CA LEU A 129 -5.83 2.70 -3.14
C LEU A 129 -6.03 4.19 -2.84
N ARG A 130 -7.22 4.73 -3.15
CA ARG A 130 -7.58 6.12 -2.84
C ARG A 130 -7.50 6.42 -1.35
N ALA A 131 -7.94 5.50 -0.49
CA ALA A 131 -7.93 5.69 0.95
C ALA A 131 -6.50 5.82 1.50
N GLY A 132 -5.56 5.00 1.02
CA GLY A 132 -4.16 5.09 1.38
C GLY A 132 -3.53 6.41 0.94
N PHE A 133 -3.77 6.83 -0.31
CA PHE A 133 -3.29 8.10 -0.82
C PHE A 133 -3.88 9.31 -0.05
N ALA A 134 -5.18 9.27 0.25
CA ALA A 134 -5.85 10.31 1.02
C ALA A 134 -5.28 10.46 2.45
N ALA A 135 -4.84 9.37 3.07
CA ALA A 135 -4.18 9.43 4.38
C ALA A 135 -2.83 10.18 4.31
N ILE A 136 -2.04 9.95 3.26
CA ILE A 136 -0.79 10.69 3.02
C ILE A 136 -1.11 12.17 2.74
N ALA A 137 -2.09 12.44 1.88
CA ALA A 137 -2.51 13.80 1.54
C ALA A 137 -2.98 14.59 2.77
N ALA A 138 -3.73 13.95 3.67
CA ALA A 138 -4.16 14.57 4.91
C ALA A 138 -2.97 15.00 5.79
N ALA A 139 -1.90 14.21 5.85
CA ALA A 139 -0.69 14.54 6.61
C ALA A 139 0.18 15.62 5.95
N VAL A 140 0.16 15.69 4.62
CA VAL A 140 0.91 16.67 3.82
C VAL A 140 0.22 18.04 3.76
N SER A 141 -1.11 18.06 3.69
CA SER A 141 -1.90 19.28 3.44
C SER A 141 -1.64 20.48 4.36
N PRO A 142 -1.27 20.33 5.66
CA PRO A 142 -0.93 21.47 6.50
C PRO A 142 0.34 22.22 6.09
N PHE A 143 1.16 21.63 5.21
CA PHE A 143 2.50 22.14 4.86
C PHE A 143 2.61 22.63 3.41
N CYS A 144 1.53 22.73 2.65
CA CYS A 144 1.61 23.18 1.25
C CYS A 144 0.28 23.68 0.70
N ALA A 145 0.33 24.57 -0.29
CA ALA A 145 -0.87 25.01 -1.00
C ALA A 145 -1.39 23.96 -2.00
N ASP A 146 -0.48 23.30 -2.73
CA ASP A 146 -0.79 22.25 -3.70
C ASP A 146 -0.57 20.86 -3.07
N ALA A 147 -1.57 20.37 -2.35
CA ALA A 147 -1.48 19.10 -1.64
C ALA A 147 -1.33 17.90 -2.58
N GLU A 148 -1.84 17.96 -3.80
CA GLU A 148 -1.83 16.82 -4.73
C GLU A 148 -0.42 16.52 -5.21
N ILE A 149 0.26 17.50 -5.82
CA ILE A 149 1.63 17.37 -6.32
C ILE A 149 2.61 17.06 -5.18
N VAL A 150 2.43 17.69 -4.02
CA VAL A 150 3.32 17.44 -2.87
C VAL A 150 3.10 16.05 -2.30
N THR A 151 1.86 15.54 -2.29
CA THR A 151 1.58 14.15 -1.86
C THR A 151 2.23 13.14 -2.80
N GLU A 152 2.10 13.32 -4.11
CA GLU A 152 2.76 12.45 -5.10
C GLU A 152 4.28 12.48 -4.94
N THR A 153 4.86 13.66 -4.78
CA THR A 153 6.31 13.84 -4.62
C THR A 153 6.81 13.19 -3.32
N PHE A 154 6.10 13.41 -2.22
CA PHE A 154 6.41 12.82 -0.93
C PHE A 154 6.31 11.29 -0.98
N TRP A 155 5.22 10.77 -1.53
CA TRP A 155 5.03 9.34 -1.69
C TRP A 155 6.10 8.71 -2.60
N ALA A 156 6.43 9.36 -3.72
CA ALA A 156 7.51 8.92 -4.61
C ALA A 156 8.87 8.86 -3.90
N ALA A 157 9.18 9.85 -3.06
CA ALA A 157 10.40 9.85 -2.25
C ALA A 157 10.42 8.70 -1.24
N LEU A 158 9.32 8.48 -0.49
CA LEU A 158 9.23 7.37 0.47
C LEU A 158 9.33 6.01 -0.24
N HIS A 159 8.58 5.83 -1.33
CA HIS A 159 8.55 4.61 -2.11
C HIS A 159 9.92 4.29 -2.71
N GLY A 160 10.56 5.27 -3.38
CA GLY A 160 11.88 5.10 -3.96
C GLY A 160 12.94 4.76 -2.92
N LEU A 161 12.89 5.40 -1.74
CA LEU A 161 13.79 5.07 -0.64
C LEU A 161 13.55 3.66 -0.08
N ALA A 162 12.29 3.27 0.12
CA ALA A 162 11.94 1.92 0.58
C ALA A 162 12.45 0.86 -0.40
N GLU A 163 12.22 1.05 -1.69
CA GLU A 163 12.66 0.12 -2.74
C GLU A 163 14.17 0.03 -2.87
N LEU A 164 14.86 1.18 -2.89
CA LEU A 164 16.32 1.20 -2.94
C LEU A 164 16.94 0.52 -1.71
N GLU A 165 16.35 0.68 -0.53
CA GLU A 165 16.83 0.05 0.69
C GLU A 165 16.55 -1.45 0.72
N ARG A 166 15.34 -1.89 0.32
CA ARG A 166 14.98 -3.32 0.17
C ARG A 166 15.89 -4.03 -0.83
N ALA A 167 16.22 -3.36 -1.93
CA ALA A 167 17.13 -3.88 -2.95
C ALA A 167 18.61 -3.80 -2.57
N GLY A 168 18.97 -3.28 -1.38
CA GLY A 168 20.36 -3.12 -0.94
C GLY A 168 21.17 -2.11 -1.78
N ARG A 169 20.50 -1.18 -2.47
CA ARG A 169 21.10 -0.22 -3.41
C ARG A 169 21.48 1.11 -2.75
N ILE A 170 21.26 1.24 -1.44
CA ILE A 170 21.69 2.39 -0.63
C ILE A 170 22.26 1.93 0.71
N ARG A 171 23.08 2.78 1.35
CA ARG A 171 23.75 2.46 2.62
C ARG A 171 22.75 2.02 3.71
N PRO A 172 23.00 0.92 4.45
CA PRO A 172 22.14 0.51 5.57
C PRO A 172 22.26 1.45 6.77
N GLY A 173 21.32 1.35 7.73
CA GLY A 173 21.37 2.09 9.00
C GLY A 173 21.10 3.60 8.90
N MET A 174 20.61 4.07 7.75
CA MET A 174 20.38 5.48 7.49
C MET A 174 18.90 5.84 7.29
N ARG A 175 17.98 4.89 7.53
CA ARG A 175 16.54 5.02 7.28
C ARG A 175 15.95 6.25 7.94
N ASP A 176 16.04 6.34 9.27
CA ASP A 176 15.42 7.43 10.05
C ASP A 176 15.93 8.80 9.62
N ARG A 177 17.22 8.91 9.29
CA ARG A 177 17.83 10.15 8.78
C ARG A 177 17.30 10.55 7.40
N ARG A 178 17.03 9.58 6.51
CA ARG A 178 16.46 9.85 5.19
C ARG A 178 14.98 10.22 5.30
N ILE A 179 14.24 9.55 6.15
CA ILE A 179 12.84 9.89 6.44
C ILE A 179 12.76 11.30 6.99
N ALA A 180 13.57 11.63 8.01
CA ALA A 180 13.63 12.97 8.58
C ALA A 180 13.99 14.04 7.53
N LEU A 181 14.93 13.75 6.62
CA LEU A 181 15.29 14.67 5.55
C LEU A 181 14.12 14.93 4.58
N VAL A 182 13.40 13.89 4.17
CA VAL A 182 12.24 14.03 3.28
C VAL A 182 11.12 14.82 3.96
N VAL A 183 10.80 14.49 5.22
CA VAL A 183 9.79 15.20 6.01
C VAL A 183 10.16 16.68 6.16
N GLN A 184 11.42 16.99 6.54
CA GLN A 184 11.87 18.36 6.70
C GLN A 184 11.80 19.15 5.38
N ALA A 185 12.15 18.53 4.25
CA ALA A 185 12.07 19.18 2.95
C ALA A 185 10.63 19.60 2.58
N ILE A 186 9.61 18.80 2.94
CA ILE A 186 8.20 19.17 2.74
C ILE A 186 7.81 20.35 3.65
N ILE A 187 8.20 20.30 4.93
CA ILE A 187 7.90 21.35 5.90
C ILE A 187 8.53 22.68 5.47
N ASP A 188 9.81 22.68 5.10
CA ASP A 188 10.55 23.88 4.71
C ASP A 188 9.97 24.50 3.42
N ALA A 189 9.60 23.67 2.44
CA ALA A 189 8.94 24.13 1.22
C ALA A 189 7.62 24.87 1.52
N GLY A 190 6.86 24.41 2.52
CA GLY A 190 5.64 25.06 2.99
C GLY A 190 5.84 26.41 3.64
N VAL A 191 6.86 26.52 4.49
CA VAL A 191 7.21 27.78 5.18
C VAL A 191 7.60 28.86 4.17
N HIS A 192 8.33 28.50 3.11
CA HIS A 192 8.72 29.45 2.07
C HIS A 192 7.54 29.92 1.19
N GLN A 193 6.49 29.09 1.02
CA GLN A 193 5.28 29.49 0.30
C GLN A 193 4.43 30.51 1.09
N THR A 194 4.34 30.34 2.42
CA THR A 194 3.54 31.22 3.29
C THR A 194 4.21 32.58 3.52
N GLY A 195 5.54 32.64 3.59
CA GLY A 195 6.28 33.90 3.78
C GLY A 195 6.30 34.85 2.56
N SER A 196 5.91 34.39 1.38
CA SER A 196 5.86 35.21 0.16
C SER A 196 4.53 35.94 -0.05
N SER A 197 3.48 35.61 0.71
CA SER A 197 2.15 36.22 0.59
C SER A 197 1.96 37.47 1.46
N ASP A 198 2.87 37.78 2.38
CA ASP A 198 2.83 38.95 3.28
C ASP A 198 3.56 40.19 2.73
N GLN A 199 3.92 40.20 1.45
CA GLN A 199 4.53 41.35 0.76
C GLN A 199 3.69 41.80 -0.45
N VAL A 200 2.42 42.19 -0.23
CA VAL A 200 1.64 42.99 -1.18
C VAL A 200 0.77 43.98 -0.41
#